data_AF-A0A6I3F3I9-F1
#
_entry.id   AF-A0A6I3F3I9-F1
#
_cell.length_a   1.000
_cell.length_b   1.000
_cell.length_c   1.000
_cell.angle_alpha   90.00
_cell.angle_beta   90.00
_cell.angle_gamma   90.00
#
_symmetry.space_group_name_H-M   'P 1'
#
loop_
_entity.id
_entity.type
_entity.pdbx_description
1 polymer ?
#
loop_
_entity_poly.entity_id
_entity_poly.type
_entity_poly.pdbx_seq_one_letter_code
_entity_poly.pdbx_strand_id
1 'polypeptide(L)'
;MGQKKSIGPDTGFVPRLPSPARRRRYLPRSDAVVQDRHHHTVLPRAMVLTSFILGLSMPAWVVLLERKGRLDWAGGDTVADPVARRLLVTLFVVMFGTYAVGWLWWSVAAAANAASLARWTVSPLLAPFGYLVTVGVVALVPEIDQRIAAQQRSALMVAGGVVIVIAHFGVLRAYRRTAEVIGGELAPWIRVIVLPWVALFVSLLLSFFGQVLDKAVFALVLGSLWVLFSLVDAASMYQAMASFDRACTGRRSVHSESDALPNFLTRQRATAEQRL
;
A
#
# COMPACT_ATOMS: atom_id res chain seq x y z
N MET A 1 31.94 59.86 7.32
CA MET A 1 32.33 59.05 8.49
C MET A 1 32.29 57.58 8.08
N GLY A 2 33.46 57.01 7.81
CA GLY A 2 33.61 55.62 7.37
C GLY A 2 34.09 54.72 8.52
N GLN A 3 33.53 53.52 8.62
CA GLN A 3 34.09 52.44 9.43
C GLN A 3 34.63 51.36 8.50
N LYS A 4 35.96 51.31 8.41
CA LYS A 4 36.74 50.21 7.84
C LYS A 4 36.59 48.98 8.74
N LYS A 5 36.04 47.89 8.21
CA LYS A 5 35.99 46.60 8.89
C LYS A 5 37.29 45.84 8.60
N SER A 6 38.02 45.55 9.67
CA SER A 6 39.30 44.82 9.69
C SER A 6 39.11 43.36 9.26
N ILE A 7 39.98 42.91 8.35
CA ILE A 7 40.17 41.52 7.94
C ILE A 7 41.17 40.91 8.92
N GLY A 8 40.76 39.86 9.64
CA GLY A 8 41.62 39.10 10.55
C GLY A 8 42.42 38.01 9.80
N PRO A 9 43.59 37.60 10.34
CA PRO A 9 44.54 36.74 9.64
C PRO A 9 44.16 35.24 9.66
N ASP A 10 44.58 34.58 8.58
CA ASP A 10 44.56 33.14 8.32
C ASP A 10 44.97 32.30 9.54
N THR A 11 44.03 31.52 10.08
CA THR A 11 44.34 30.39 10.95
C THR A 11 44.66 29.19 10.09
N GLY A 12 45.93 28.77 10.13
CA GLY A 12 46.53 27.71 9.32
C GLY A 12 45.69 26.44 9.21
N PHE A 13 45.45 26.04 7.97
CA PHE A 13 44.90 24.76 7.59
C PHE A 13 46.00 23.70 7.78
N VAL A 14 45.90 22.88 8.82
CA VAL A 14 46.74 21.69 8.99
C VAL A 14 46.09 20.54 8.20
N PRO A 15 46.68 20.05 7.11
CA PRO A 15 46.15 18.90 6.40
C PRO A 15 46.29 17.66 7.28
N ARG A 16 45.17 17.14 7.79
CA ARG A 16 45.15 15.82 8.42
C ARG A 16 45.46 14.78 7.36
N LEU A 17 46.59 14.09 7.52
CA LEU A 17 46.94 12.89 6.77
C LEU A 17 45.77 11.88 6.85
N PRO A 18 45.42 11.21 5.73
CA PRO A 18 44.45 10.12 5.75
C PRO A 18 44.97 9.01 6.66
N SER A 19 44.24 8.76 7.75
CA SER A 19 44.50 7.65 8.66
C SER A 19 44.62 6.34 7.86
N PRO A 20 45.62 5.48 8.13
CA PRO A 20 45.76 4.21 7.45
C PRO A 20 44.47 3.41 7.63
N ALA A 21 43.89 3.05 6.49
CA ALA A 21 42.64 2.33 6.40
C ALA A 21 42.68 1.07 7.28
N ARG A 22 41.85 1.04 8.34
CA ARG A 22 41.46 -0.21 8.99
C ARG A 22 40.86 -1.08 7.90
N ARG A 23 41.63 -2.05 7.40
CA ARG A 23 41.13 -3.16 6.57
C ARG A 23 40.10 -3.90 7.42
N ARG A 24 38.84 -3.48 7.33
CA ARG A 24 37.71 -4.25 7.83
C ARG A 24 37.73 -5.55 7.03
N ARG A 25 37.96 -6.67 7.72
CA ARG A 25 37.67 -7.99 7.17
C ARG A 25 36.19 -7.97 6.79
N TYR A 26 35.90 -7.90 5.50
CA TYR A 26 34.62 -8.33 4.98
C TYR A 26 34.54 -9.82 5.31
N LEU A 27 33.90 -10.16 6.42
CA LEU A 27 33.36 -11.50 6.57
C LEU A 27 32.38 -11.66 5.41
N PRO A 28 32.56 -12.64 4.51
CA PRO A 28 31.56 -12.93 3.49
C PRO A 28 30.27 -13.25 4.24
N ARG A 29 29.34 -12.30 4.23
CA ARG A 29 28.01 -12.51 4.73
C ARG A 29 27.40 -13.54 3.78
N SER A 30 27.18 -14.75 4.27
CA SER A 30 26.59 -15.84 3.49
C SER A 30 25.33 -15.32 2.77
N ASP A 31 25.37 -15.28 1.44
CA ASP A 31 24.26 -14.82 0.59
C ASP A 31 22.94 -15.53 0.92
N ALA A 32 23.03 -16.74 1.50
CA ALA A 32 21.91 -17.51 2.06
C ALA A 32 21.00 -16.71 3.04
N VAL A 33 21.56 -15.86 3.92
CA VAL A 33 20.75 -15.10 4.90
C VAL A 33 20.04 -13.90 4.26
N VAL A 34 20.56 -13.40 3.12
CA VAL A 34 19.93 -12.33 2.35
C VAL A 34 18.79 -12.90 1.49
N GLN A 35 18.98 -14.11 0.96
CA GLN A 35 18.02 -14.79 0.09
C GLN A 35 16.75 -15.24 0.84
N ASP A 36 16.88 -15.78 2.06
CA ASP A 36 15.72 -16.21 2.88
C ASP A 36 14.77 -15.06 3.25
N ARG A 37 15.30 -13.84 3.44
CA ARG A 37 14.48 -12.68 3.82
C ARG A 37 13.60 -12.16 2.69
N HIS A 38 13.90 -12.49 1.44
CA HIS A 38 13.10 -12.05 0.29
C HIS A 38 11.84 -12.90 0.10
N HIS A 39 11.79 -14.12 0.62
CA HIS A 39 10.67 -15.03 0.40
C HIS A 39 9.37 -14.60 1.09
N HIS A 40 9.46 -13.96 2.26
CA HIS A 40 8.27 -13.66 3.08
C HIS A 40 7.38 -12.51 2.57
N THR A 41 7.87 -11.65 1.68
CA THR A 41 7.06 -10.53 1.12
C THR A 41 6.73 -10.70 -0.36
N VAL A 42 7.35 -11.65 -1.07
CA VAL A 42 7.04 -11.95 -2.48
C VAL A 42 5.70 -12.68 -2.59
N LEU A 43 5.47 -13.71 -1.78
CA LEU A 43 4.22 -14.47 -1.79
C LEU A 43 2.98 -13.58 -1.59
N PRO A 44 2.90 -12.73 -0.55
CA PRO A 44 1.69 -11.92 -0.36
C PRO A 44 1.52 -10.83 -1.44
N ARG A 45 2.61 -10.32 -2.05
CA ARG A 45 2.52 -9.46 -3.24
C ARG A 45 1.94 -10.18 -4.44
N ALA A 46 2.39 -11.42 -4.69
CA ALA A 46 1.86 -12.26 -5.76
C ALA A 46 0.37 -12.54 -5.54
N MET A 47 -0.05 -12.84 -4.31
CA MET A 47 -1.47 -13.01 -3.96
C MET A 47 -2.30 -11.76 -4.30
N VAL A 48 -1.86 -10.56 -3.87
CA VAL A 48 -2.53 -9.31 -4.22
C VAL A 48 -2.61 -9.13 -5.74
N LEU A 49 -1.52 -9.36 -6.47
CA LEU A 49 -1.53 -9.23 -7.92
C LEU A 49 -2.45 -10.25 -8.61
N THR A 50 -2.44 -11.51 -8.17
CA THR A 50 -3.34 -12.57 -8.65
C THR A 50 -4.80 -12.18 -8.43
N SER A 51 -5.13 -11.54 -7.31
CA SER A 51 -6.49 -11.05 -7.08
C SER A 51 -6.92 -9.99 -8.10
N PHE A 52 -6.03 -9.06 -8.48
CA PHE A 52 -6.33 -8.09 -9.54
C PHE A 52 -6.51 -8.78 -10.90
N ILE A 53 -5.67 -9.77 -11.23
CA ILE A 53 -5.81 -10.55 -12.47
C ILE A 53 -7.15 -11.28 -12.50
N LEU A 54 -7.56 -11.90 -11.39
CA LEU A 54 -8.87 -12.54 -11.27
C LEU A 54 -10.00 -11.52 -11.46
N GLY A 55 -9.91 -10.34 -10.85
CA GLY A 55 -10.90 -9.27 -11.04
C GLY A 55 -10.99 -8.78 -12.48
N LEU A 56 -9.85 -8.59 -13.14
CA LEU A 56 -9.78 -8.22 -14.55
C LEU A 56 -10.33 -9.30 -15.48
N SER A 57 -10.31 -10.57 -15.06
CA SER A 57 -10.90 -11.67 -15.82
C SER A 57 -12.43 -11.78 -15.68
N MET A 58 -13.04 -11.15 -14.67
CA MET A 58 -14.49 -11.25 -14.42
C MET A 58 -15.37 -10.86 -15.61
N PRO A 59 -15.13 -9.74 -16.32
CA PRO A 59 -15.92 -9.39 -17.50
C PRO A 59 -15.87 -10.46 -18.59
N ALA A 60 -14.71 -11.11 -18.79
CA ALA A 60 -14.59 -12.19 -19.76
C ALA A 60 -15.41 -13.42 -19.36
N TRP A 61 -15.44 -13.76 -18.06
CA TRP A 61 -16.31 -14.81 -17.54
C TRP A 61 -17.79 -14.49 -17.69
N VAL A 62 -18.20 -13.25 -17.41
CA VAL A 62 -19.59 -12.78 -17.58
C VAL A 62 -20.02 -12.94 -19.04
N VAL A 63 -19.24 -12.44 -20.00
CA VAL A 63 -19.53 -12.58 -21.44
C VAL A 63 -19.56 -14.05 -21.88
N LEU A 64 -18.65 -14.88 -21.36
CA LEU A 64 -18.63 -16.31 -21.68
C LEU A 64 -19.87 -17.04 -21.15
N LEU A 65 -20.35 -16.69 -19.95
CA LEU A 65 -21.56 -17.26 -19.36
C LEU A 65 -22.81 -16.80 -20.12
N GLU A 66 -22.88 -15.53 -20.50
CA GLU A 66 -23.96 -14.97 -21.31
C GLU A 66 -24.06 -15.66 -22.67
N ARG A 67 -22.93 -15.78 -23.39
CA ARG A 67 -22.87 -16.50 -24.69
C ARG A 67 -23.28 -17.97 -24.60
N LYS A 68 -23.16 -18.59 -23.42
CA LYS A 68 -23.58 -19.97 -23.16
C LYS A 68 -25.03 -20.08 -22.70
N GLY A 69 -25.78 -18.97 -22.63
CA GLY A 69 -27.15 -18.93 -22.12
C GLY A 69 -27.25 -19.27 -20.62
N ARG A 70 -26.16 -19.10 -19.86
CA ARG A 70 -26.09 -19.40 -18.42
C ARG A 70 -26.35 -18.18 -17.55
N LEU A 71 -26.26 -17.00 -18.15
CA LEU A 71 -26.45 -15.70 -17.53
C LEU A 71 -27.27 -14.84 -18.49
N ASP A 72 -28.41 -14.32 -18.04
CA ASP A 72 -29.15 -13.30 -18.76
C ASP A 72 -28.95 -11.95 -18.07
N TRP A 73 -28.45 -10.98 -18.83
CA TRP A 73 -28.17 -9.62 -18.38
C TRP A 73 -29.20 -8.61 -18.94
N ALA A 74 -30.19 -9.06 -19.72
CA ALA A 74 -31.16 -8.18 -20.34
C ALA A 74 -32.20 -7.65 -19.33
N GLY A 75 -32.15 -6.35 -19.02
CA GLY A 75 -33.35 -5.62 -18.57
C GLY A 75 -33.59 -5.49 -17.07
N GLY A 76 -32.54 -5.50 -16.24
CA GLY A 76 -32.62 -5.09 -14.82
C GLY A 76 -32.55 -6.25 -13.82
N ASP A 77 -32.95 -7.45 -14.24
CA ASP A 77 -32.82 -8.66 -13.44
C ASP A 77 -31.70 -9.54 -13.98
N THR A 78 -30.66 -9.76 -13.17
CA THR A 78 -29.58 -10.68 -13.53
C THR A 78 -30.00 -12.12 -13.20
N VAL A 79 -30.50 -12.85 -14.19
CA VAL A 79 -30.89 -14.26 -14.02
C VAL A 79 -29.67 -15.14 -14.32
N ALA A 80 -29.05 -15.65 -13.26
CA ALA A 80 -27.95 -16.60 -13.35
C ALA A 80 -28.43 -18.01 -13.01
N ASP A 81 -28.11 -18.98 -13.86
CA ASP A 81 -28.34 -20.38 -13.52
C ASP A 81 -27.46 -20.81 -12.33
N PRO A 82 -27.74 -21.95 -11.67
CA PRO A 82 -26.97 -22.37 -10.49
C PRO A 82 -25.47 -22.54 -10.76
N VAL A 83 -25.08 -22.86 -12.00
CA VAL A 83 -23.68 -23.06 -12.40
C VAL A 83 -22.97 -21.72 -12.53
N ALA A 84 -23.54 -20.76 -13.27
CA ALA A 84 -23.05 -19.40 -13.40
C ALA A 84 -22.93 -18.73 -12.03
N ARG A 85 -23.96 -18.85 -11.19
CA ARG A 85 -23.95 -18.29 -9.82
C ARG A 85 -22.81 -18.87 -8.99
N ARG A 86 -22.65 -20.20 -8.96
CA ARG A 86 -21.55 -20.85 -8.22
C ARG A 86 -20.18 -20.41 -8.74
N LEU A 87 -20.01 -20.32 -10.06
CA LEU A 87 -18.74 -19.90 -10.67
C LEU A 87 -18.40 -18.46 -10.29
N LEU A 88 -19.35 -17.52 -10.47
CA LEU A 88 -19.15 -16.10 -10.15
C LEU A 88 -18.89 -15.88 -8.66
N VAL A 89 -19.65 -16.54 -7.79
CA VAL A 89 -19.42 -16.50 -6.33
C VAL A 89 -18.05 -17.07 -5.99
N THR A 90 -17.65 -18.20 -6.58
CA THR A 90 -16.33 -18.80 -6.32
C THR A 90 -15.21 -17.86 -6.77
N LEU A 91 -15.30 -17.31 -7.98
CA LEU A 91 -14.32 -16.34 -8.48
C LEU A 91 -14.25 -15.11 -7.56
N PHE A 92 -15.39 -14.60 -7.10
CA PHE A 92 -15.45 -13.47 -6.17
C PHE A 92 -14.78 -13.80 -4.83
N VAL A 93 -15.13 -14.94 -4.23
CA VAL A 93 -14.56 -15.40 -2.96
C VAL A 93 -13.05 -15.62 -3.08
N VAL A 94 -12.58 -16.25 -4.15
CA VAL A 94 -11.14 -16.47 -4.39
C VAL A 94 -10.43 -15.14 -4.60
N MET A 95 -11.00 -14.24 -5.41
CA MET A 95 -10.44 -12.91 -5.65
C MET A 95 -10.30 -12.11 -4.34
N PHE A 96 -11.39 -11.93 -3.60
CA PHE A 96 -11.39 -11.15 -2.36
C PHE A 96 -10.60 -11.83 -1.25
N GLY A 97 -10.70 -13.15 -1.11
CA GLY A 97 -9.94 -13.92 -0.14
C GLY A 97 -8.43 -13.81 -0.37
N THR A 98 -8.00 -13.96 -1.63
CA THR A 98 -6.58 -13.84 -1.99
C THR A 98 -6.07 -12.40 -1.78
N TYR A 99 -6.86 -11.39 -2.16
CA TYR A 99 -6.53 -9.98 -1.90
C TYR A 99 -6.39 -9.72 -0.39
N ALA A 100 -7.40 -10.07 0.40
CA ALA A 100 -7.44 -9.79 1.83
C ALA A 100 -6.30 -10.48 2.58
N VAL A 101 -6.08 -11.77 2.34
CA VAL A 101 -4.98 -12.52 2.96
C VAL A 101 -3.63 -11.97 2.52
N GLY A 102 -3.44 -11.74 1.22
CA GLY A 102 -2.18 -11.19 0.69
C GLY A 102 -1.89 -9.80 1.24
N TRP A 103 -2.88 -8.90 1.24
CA TRP A 103 -2.74 -7.55 1.74
C TRP A 103 -2.47 -7.50 3.25
N LEU A 104 -3.28 -8.21 4.06
CA LEU A 104 -3.10 -8.23 5.51
C LEU A 104 -1.76 -8.85 5.90
N TRP A 105 -1.40 -9.99 5.30
CA TRP A 105 -0.10 -10.61 5.54
C TRP A 105 1.03 -9.62 5.19
N TRP A 106 1.03 -9.08 3.97
CA TRP A 106 2.08 -8.15 3.56
C TRP A 106 2.16 -6.94 4.51
N SER A 107 1.02 -6.35 4.87
CA SER A 107 0.96 -5.16 5.72
C SER A 107 1.59 -5.41 7.10
N VAL A 108 1.28 -6.54 7.75
CA VAL A 108 1.84 -6.94 9.05
C VAL A 108 3.34 -7.15 8.95
N ALA A 109 3.79 -7.89 7.93
CA ALA A 109 5.21 -8.16 7.71
C ALA A 109 6.00 -6.87 7.42
N ALA A 110 5.45 -6.00 6.57
CA ALA A 110 6.03 -4.71 6.21
C ALA A 110 6.17 -3.79 7.43
N ALA A 111 5.12 -3.70 8.27
CA ALA A 111 5.14 -2.92 9.50
C ALA A 111 6.19 -3.44 10.50
N ALA A 112 6.27 -4.76 10.71
CA ALA A 112 7.25 -5.38 11.59
C ALA A 112 8.69 -5.13 11.11
N ASN A 113 8.92 -5.22 9.79
CA ASN A 113 10.22 -4.92 9.20
C ASN A 113 10.61 -3.44 9.38
N ALA A 114 9.65 -2.53 9.14
CA ALA A 114 9.86 -1.09 9.26
C ALA A 114 10.13 -0.64 10.71
N ALA A 115 9.49 -1.26 11.71
CA ALA A 115 9.67 -0.93 13.12
C ALA A 115 11.13 -1.04 13.60
N SER A 116 11.94 -1.86 12.94
CA SER A 116 13.37 -1.96 13.24
C SER A 116 14.23 -0.84 12.66
N LEU A 117 13.67 0.01 11.80
CA LEU A 117 14.38 1.04 11.04
C LEU A 117 14.05 2.46 11.48
N ALA A 118 12.89 2.68 12.10
CA ALA A 118 12.51 3.98 12.61
C ALA A 118 11.63 3.84 13.85
N ARG A 119 11.72 4.82 14.75
CA ARG A 119 10.94 4.86 15.99
C ARG A 119 9.45 5.11 15.75
N TRP A 120 9.12 5.80 14.67
CA TRP A 120 7.75 6.20 14.31
C TRP A 120 7.34 5.51 13.00
N THR A 121 6.94 4.25 13.10
CA THR A 121 6.38 3.49 11.97
C THR A 121 4.96 3.05 12.23
N VAL A 122 4.27 2.65 11.17
CA VAL A 122 2.95 2.03 11.27
C VAL A 122 2.99 0.79 12.17
N SER A 123 1.97 0.65 13.02
CA SER A 123 1.78 -0.54 13.85
C SER A 123 1.38 -1.73 12.98
N PRO A 124 1.92 -2.96 13.22
CA PRO A 124 1.47 -4.16 12.52
C PRO A 124 -0.02 -4.45 12.67
N LEU A 125 -0.65 -3.91 13.72
CA LEU A 125 -2.08 -4.11 13.96
C LEU A 125 -2.98 -3.09 13.25
N LEU A 126 -2.42 -2.02 12.67
CA LEU A 126 -3.22 -0.95 12.09
C LEU A 126 -4.09 -1.45 10.92
N ALA A 127 -3.50 -2.19 9.98
CA ALA A 127 -4.25 -2.75 8.87
C ALA A 127 -5.32 -3.75 9.33
N PRO A 128 -5.00 -4.79 10.14
CA PRO A 128 -6.02 -5.68 10.70
C PRO A 128 -7.18 -4.95 11.36
N PHE A 129 -6.93 -3.99 12.25
CA PHE A 129 -8.00 -3.23 12.89
C PHE A 129 -8.79 -2.35 11.92
N GLY A 130 -8.11 -1.68 10.98
CA GLY A 130 -8.78 -0.89 9.95
C GLY A 130 -9.75 -1.72 9.11
N TYR A 131 -9.36 -2.93 8.71
CA TYR A 131 -10.25 -3.82 7.95
C TYR A 131 -11.28 -4.55 8.81
N LEU A 132 -11.01 -4.79 10.11
CA LEU A 132 -12.04 -5.24 11.04
C LEU A 132 -13.16 -4.21 11.19
N VAL A 133 -12.84 -2.92 11.20
CA VAL A 133 -13.85 -1.84 11.16
C VAL A 133 -14.67 -1.94 9.87
N THR A 134 -14.04 -2.14 8.71
CA THR A 134 -14.75 -2.35 7.45
C THR A 134 -15.69 -3.54 7.49
N VAL A 135 -15.22 -4.70 7.98
CA VAL A 135 -16.05 -5.91 8.14
C VAL A 135 -17.21 -5.67 9.11
N GLY A 136 -16.94 -4.99 10.23
CA GLY A 136 -17.95 -4.60 11.20
C GLY A 136 -19.04 -3.74 10.55
N VAL A 137 -18.68 -2.68 9.82
CA VAL A 137 -19.65 -1.83 9.11
C VAL A 137 -20.48 -2.65 8.12
N VAL A 138 -19.85 -3.48 7.30
CA VAL A 138 -20.55 -4.31 6.30
C VAL A 138 -21.52 -5.29 6.96
N ALA A 139 -21.17 -5.85 8.12
CA ALA A 139 -22.03 -6.77 8.86
C ALA A 139 -23.16 -6.05 9.64
N LEU A 140 -22.90 -4.87 10.20
CA LEU A 140 -23.86 -4.13 11.02
C LEU A 140 -24.87 -3.32 10.22
N VAL A 141 -24.50 -2.80 9.05
CA VAL A 141 -25.41 -1.95 8.24
C VAL A 141 -26.72 -2.67 7.89
N PRO A 142 -26.75 -3.93 7.41
CA PRO A 142 -28.01 -4.63 7.14
C PRO A 142 -28.89 -4.84 8.37
N GLU A 143 -28.27 -5.10 9.53
CA GLU A 143 -28.99 -5.30 10.81
C GLU A 143 -29.63 -3.99 11.32
N ILE A 144 -28.97 -2.86 11.11
CA ILE A 144 -29.49 -1.54 11.45
C ILE A 144 -30.55 -1.10 10.45
N ASP A 145 -30.37 -1.37 9.15
CA ASP A 145 -31.30 -1.00 8.07
C ASP A 145 -32.73 -1.53 8.31
N GLN A 146 -32.84 -2.73 8.89
CA GLN A 146 -34.12 -3.35 9.25
C GLN A 146 -34.85 -2.63 10.40
N ARG A 147 -34.15 -1.80 11.19
CA ARG A 147 -34.67 -1.18 12.42
C ARG A 147 -34.94 0.32 12.28
N ILE A 148 -34.53 0.93 11.16
CA ILE A 148 -34.65 2.38 10.94
C ILE A 148 -35.73 2.73 9.92
N ALA A 149 -36.22 3.97 9.96
CA ALA A 149 -37.18 4.47 8.98
C ALA A 149 -36.55 4.57 7.59
N ALA A 150 -37.36 4.40 6.53
CA ALA A 150 -36.91 4.45 5.14
C ALA A 150 -36.13 5.74 4.79
N GLN A 151 -36.52 6.87 5.39
CA GLN A 151 -35.90 8.19 5.21
C GLN A 151 -34.45 8.25 5.73
N GLN A 152 -34.08 7.37 6.67
CA GLN A 152 -32.75 7.33 7.29
C GLN A 152 -31.78 6.36 6.60
N ARG A 153 -32.27 5.50 5.70
CA ARG A 153 -31.46 4.46 5.05
C ARG A 153 -30.31 5.04 4.24
N SER A 154 -30.57 6.09 3.45
CA SER A 154 -29.53 6.77 2.67
C SER A 154 -28.45 7.35 3.57
N ALA A 155 -28.83 7.97 4.69
CA ALA A 155 -27.88 8.51 5.67
C ALA A 155 -27.04 7.40 6.31
N LEU A 156 -27.63 6.25 6.66
CA LEU A 156 -26.91 5.08 7.18
C LEU A 156 -25.88 4.56 6.17
N MET A 157 -26.27 4.38 4.90
CA MET A 157 -25.40 3.89 3.84
C MET A 157 -24.23 4.86 3.58
N VAL A 158 -24.49 6.18 3.56
CA VAL A 158 -23.45 7.20 3.43
C VAL A 158 -22.51 7.19 4.62
N ALA A 159 -23.03 7.14 5.84
CA ALA A 159 -22.21 7.09 7.05
C ALA A 159 -21.32 5.84 7.09
N GLY A 160 -21.89 4.66 6.79
CA GLY A 160 -21.13 3.41 6.68
C GLY A 160 -20.04 3.49 5.61
N GLY A 161 -20.38 4.00 4.42
CA GLY A 161 -19.43 4.21 3.33
C GLY A 161 -18.27 5.13 3.72
N VAL A 162 -18.56 6.25 4.40
CA VAL A 162 -17.54 7.19 4.89
C VAL A 162 -16.61 6.52 5.90
N VAL A 163 -17.13 5.72 6.83
CA VAL A 163 -16.29 4.98 7.80
C VAL A 163 -15.35 4.01 7.10
N ILE A 164 -15.83 3.26 6.10
CA ILE A 164 -15.02 2.33 5.30
C ILE A 164 -13.91 3.08 4.55
N VAL A 165 -14.25 4.20 3.92
CA VAL A 165 -13.30 5.06 3.20
C VAL A 165 -12.22 5.59 4.15
N ILE A 166 -12.60 6.13 5.32
CA ILE A 166 -11.67 6.63 6.33
C ILE A 166 -10.74 5.51 6.82
N ALA A 167 -11.29 4.33 7.11
CA ALA A 167 -10.50 3.19 7.56
C ALA A 167 -9.47 2.77 6.51
N HIS A 168 -9.90 2.61 5.25
CA HIS A 168 -9.03 2.20 4.15
C HIS A 168 -7.91 3.22 3.87
N PHE A 169 -8.27 4.50 3.66
CA PHE A 169 -7.29 5.54 3.37
C PHE A 169 -6.43 5.91 4.59
N GLY A 170 -6.94 5.70 5.80
CA GLY A 170 -6.16 5.82 7.04
C GLY A 170 -4.99 4.84 7.06
N VAL A 171 -5.25 3.58 6.71
CA VAL A 171 -4.21 2.54 6.56
C VAL A 171 -3.21 2.96 5.48
N LEU A 172 -3.67 3.27 4.25
CA LEU A 172 -2.78 3.65 3.15
C LEU A 172 -1.91 4.89 3.48
N ARG A 173 -2.48 5.89 4.14
CA ARG A 173 -1.75 7.09 4.58
C ARG A 173 -0.69 6.76 5.62
N ALA A 174 -0.96 5.84 6.54
CA ALA A 174 0.02 5.42 7.54
C ALA A 174 1.20 4.66 6.91
N TYR A 175 0.93 3.78 5.93
CA TYR A 175 2.00 3.11 5.18
C TYR A 175 2.80 4.09 4.32
N ARG A 176 2.15 5.05 3.64
CA ARG A 176 2.86 6.12 2.91
C ARG A 176 3.77 6.92 3.83
N ARG A 177 3.29 7.36 5.00
CA ARG A 177 4.12 8.08 5.99
C ARG A 177 5.28 7.22 6.48
N THR A 178 5.04 5.94 6.70
CA THR A 178 6.11 5.01 7.08
C THR A 178 7.14 4.90 5.96
N ALA A 179 6.69 4.77 4.71
CA ALA A 179 7.56 4.74 3.53
C ALA A 179 8.46 5.99 3.48
N GLU A 180 7.90 7.18 3.71
CA GLU A 180 8.66 8.44 3.78
C GLU A 180 9.75 8.39 4.86
N VAL A 181 9.40 7.97 6.07
CA VAL A 181 10.33 7.88 7.19
C VAL A 181 11.47 6.89 6.90
N ILE A 182 11.17 5.75 6.28
CA ILE A 182 12.19 4.76 5.89
C ILE A 182 12.90 5.08 4.57
N GLY A 183 12.58 6.21 3.92
CA GLY A 183 13.21 6.66 2.67
C GLY A 183 12.80 5.88 1.42
N GLY A 184 11.61 5.28 1.43
CA GLY A 184 11.01 4.63 0.27
C GLY A 184 10.40 5.62 -0.73
N GLU A 185 10.18 5.16 -1.96
CA GLU A 185 9.55 5.94 -3.02
C GLU A 185 8.08 6.25 -2.70
N LEU A 186 7.69 7.53 -2.75
CA LEU A 186 6.33 7.97 -2.41
C LEU A 186 5.36 7.98 -3.60
N ALA A 187 5.87 8.11 -4.83
CA ALA A 187 5.03 8.25 -6.02
C ALA A 187 4.06 7.06 -6.24
N PRO A 188 4.45 5.78 -6.04
CA PRO A 188 3.50 4.66 -6.11
C PRO A 188 2.38 4.75 -5.06
N TRP A 189 2.71 5.11 -3.81
CA TRP A 189 1.73 5.27 -2.74
C TRP A 189 0.73 6.38 -3.02
N ILE A 190 1.18 7.51 -3.57
CA ILE A 190 0.31 8.60 -3.97
C ILE A 190 -0.66 8.13 -5.06
N ARG A 191 -0.20 7.35 -6.05
CA ARG A 191 -1.06 6.78 -7.08
C ARG A 191 -2.13 5.86 -6.51
N VAL A 192 -1.78 4.92 -5.63
CA VAL A 192 -2.75 4.03 -4.95
C VAL A 192 -3.80 4.82 -4.16
N ILE A 193 -3.42 5.96 -3.57
CA ILE A 193 -4.36 6.81 -2.83
C ILE A 193 -5.23 7.65 -3.76
N VAL A 194 -4.70 8.18 -4.85
CA VAL A 194 -5.38 9.17 -5.70
C VAL A 194 -6.22 8.50 -6.80
N LEU A 195 -5.76 7.37 -7.37
CA LEU A 195 -6.44 6.69 -8.49
C LEU A 195 -7.90 6.34 -8.20
N PRO A 196 -8.29 5.83 -7.01
CA PRO A 196 -9.69 5.57 -6.72
C PRO A 196 -10.57 6.83 -6.79
N TRP A 197 -10.06 7.99 -6.36
CA TRP A 197 -10.77 9.26 -6.46
C TRP A 197 -10.90 9.74 -7.89
N VAL A 198 -9.85 9.56 -8.70
CA VAL A 198 -9.88 9.87 -10.13
C VAL A 198 -10.90 8.98 -10.83
N ALA A 199 -10.89 7.67 -10.56
CA ALA A 199 -11.85 6.73 -11.12
C ALA A 199 -13.30 7.07 -10.74
N LEU A 200 -13.54 7.45 -9.47
CA LEU A 200 -14.83 7.92 -8.99
C LEU A 200 -15.27 9.20 -9.74
N PHE A 201 -14.40 10.21 -9.80
CA PHE A 201 -14.70 11.48 -10.47
C PHE A 201 -14.99 11.28 -11.96
N VAL A 202 -14.17 10.48 -12.66
CA VAL A 202 -14.39 10.13 -14.07
C VAL A 202 -15.71 9.36 -14.24
N SER A 203 -16.04 8.44 -13.34
CA SER A 203 -17.31 7.71 -13.39
C SER A 203 -18.53 8.63 -13.21
N LEU A 204 -18.45 9.60 -12.29
CA LEU A 204 -19.48 10.61 -12.10
C LEU A 204 -19.63 11.51 -13.33
N LEU A 205 -18.51 11.96 -13.88
CA LEU A 205 -18.48 12.77 -15.09
C LEU A 205 -19.08 12.03 -16.28
N LEU A 206 -18.71 10.77 -16.50
CA LEU A 206 -19.27 9.93 -17.55
C LEU A 206 -20.77 9.71 -17.34
N SER A 207 -21.23 9.49 -16.11
CA SER A 207 -22.66 9.33 -15.82
C SER A 207 -23.50 10.54 -16.24
N PHE A 208 -22.94 11.75 -16.18
CA PHE A 208 -23.57 12.96 -16.70
C PHE A 208 -23.71 12.92 -18.24
N PHE A 209 -22.68 12.45 -18.95
CA PHE A 209 -22.70 12.29 -20.41
C PHE A 209 -23.44 11.04 -20.90
N GLY A 210 -23.76 10.10 -20.00
CA GLY A 210 -24.43 8.83 -20.34
C GLY A 210 -25.82 9.02 -20.95
N GLN A 211 -26.44 10.19 -20.77
CA GLN A 211 -27.71 10.53 -21.41
C GLN A 211 -27.57 10.86 -22.90
N VAL A 212 -26.37 11.24 -23.35
CA VAL A 212 -26.09 11.68 -24.73
C VAL A 212 -25.54 10.54 -25.58
N LEU A 213 -24.88 9.57 -24.97
CA LEU A 213 -24.26 8.45 -25.65
C LEU A 213 -25.23 7.28 -25.81
N ASP A 214 -25.06 6.52 -26.90
CA ASP A 214 -25.71 5.21 -27.03
C ASP A 214 -25.32 4.29 -25.85
N LYS A 215 -26.26 3.48 -25.37
CA LYS A 215 -26.07 2.65 -24.16
C LYS A 215 -24.93 1.65 -24.34
N ALA A 216 -24.76 1.06 -25.52
CA ALA A 216 -23.70 0.10 -25.78
C ALA A 216 -22.33 0.79 -25.84
N VAL A 217 -22.26 1.96 -26.48
CA VAL A 217 -21.04 2.78 -26.51
C VAL A 217 -20.66 3.24 -25.10
N PHE A 218 -21.63 3.72 -24.31
CA PHE A 218 -21.43 4.13 -22.93
C PHE A 218 -20.89 3.00 -22.06
N ALA A 219 -21.53 1.82 -22.12
CA ALA A 219 -21.10 0.64 -21.38
C ALA A 219 -19.69 0.18 -21.77
N LEU A 220 -19.36 0.20 -23.07
CA LEU A 220 -18.04 -0.15 -23.57
C LEU A 220 -16.95 0.81 -23.06
N VAL A 221 -17.19 2.12 -23.14
CA VAL A 221 -16.25 3.15 -22.69
C VAL A 221 -16.03 3.05 -21.19
N LEU A 222 -17.12 2.98 -20.41
CA LEU A 222 -17.06 2.87 -18.96
C LEU A 222 -16.33 1.59 -18.56
N GLY A 223 -16.69 0.44 -19.13
CA GLY A 223 -16.03 -0.85 -18.86
C GLY A 223 -14.55 -0.85 -19.20
N SER A 224 -14.16 -0.31 -20.37
CA SER A 224 -12.76 -0.21 -20.77
C SER A 224 -11.95 0.69 -19.83
N LEU A 225 -12.52 1.80 -19.39
CA LEU A 225 -11.87 2.69 -18.41
C LEU A 225 -11.70 2.01 -17.06
N TRP A 226 -12.70 1.26 -16.57
CA TRP A 226 -12.59 0.50 -15.33
C TRP A 226 -11.51 -0.57 -15.38
N VAL A 227 -11.36 -1.27 -16.52
CA VAL A 227 -10.26 -2.22 -16.74
C VAL A 227 -8.91 -1.50 -16.69
N LEU A 228 -8.78 -0.35 -17.36
CA LEU A 228 -7.55 0.43 -17.37
C LEU A 228 -7.21 0.97 -15.97
N PHE A 229 -8.19 1.51 -15.24
CA PHE A 229 -8.00 1.96 -13.86
C PHE A 229 -7.53 0.83 -12.96
N SER A 230 -8.16 -0.35 -13.07
CA SER A 230 -7.80 -1.52 -12.28
C SER A 230 -6.38 -2.02 -12.59
N LEU A 231 -5.96 -1.98 -13.86
CA LEU A 231 -4.58 -2.31 -14.26
C LEU A 231 -3.56 -1.34 -13.68
N VAL A 232 -3.82 -0.03 -13.78
CA VAL A 232 -2.93 1.00 -13.25
C VAL A 232 -2.88 0.96 -11.72
N ASP A 233 -3.99 0.68 -11.06
CA ASP A 233 -4.05 0.51 -9.60
C ASP A 233 -3.28 -0.74 -9.15
N ALA A 234 -3.48 -1.88 -9.81
CA ALA A 234 -2.72 -3.11 -9.54
C ALA A 234 -1.21 -2.89 -9.68
N ALA A 235 -0.79 -2.23 -10.76
CA ALA A 235 0.62 -1.90 -10.98
C ALA A 235 1.16 -0.93 -9.92
N SER A 236 0.37 0.08 -9.54
CA SER A 236 0.74 1.07 -8.51
C SER A 236 0.85 0.42 -7.13
N MET A 237 -0.08 -0.47 -6.79
CA MET A 237 -0.06 -1.24 -5.54
C MET A 237 1.17 -2.15 -5.49
N TYR A 238 1.44 -2.90 -6.55
CA TYR A 238 2.64 -3.75 -6.63
C TYR A 238 3.93 -2.93 -6.48
N GLN A 239 4.04 -1.80 -7.19
CA GLN A 239 5.19 -0.90 -7.10
C GLN A 239 5.34 -0.29 -5.69
N ALA A 240 4.24 0.07 -5.03
CA ALA A 240 4.24 0.60 -3.68
C ALA A 240 4.73 -0.43 -2.66
N MET A 241 4.24 -1.67 -2.77
CA MET A 241 4.68 -2.77 -1.91
C MET A 241 6.16 -3.12 -2.15
N ALA A 242 6.56 -3.21 -3.42
CA ALA A 242 7.95 -3.51 -3.79
C ALA A 242 8.93 -2.40 -3.38
N SER A 243 8.56 -1.12 -3.53
CA SER A 243 9.41 0.00 -3.12
C SER A 243 9.56 0.05 -1.59
N PHE A 244 8.50 -0.24 -0.85
CA PHE A 244 8.52 -0.33 0.60
C PHE A 244 9.44 -1.46 1.09
N ASP A 245 9.31 -2.65 0.49
CA ASP A 245 10.17 -3.80 0.81
C ASP A 245 11.65 -3.49 0.55
N ARG A 246 11.96 -2.86 -0.60
CA ARG A 246 13.33 -2.42 -0.95
C ARG A 246 13.88 -1.39 0.05
N ALA A 247 13.05 -0.47 0.52
CA ALA A 247 13.46 0.49 1.55
C ALA A 247 13.77 -0.20 2.89
N CYS A 248 13.01 -1.24 3.22
CA CYS A 248 13.24 -2.04 4.43
C CYS A 248 14.54 -2.86 4.38
N THR A 249 14.92 -3.37 3.20
CA THR A 249 16.16 -4.14 3.03
C THR A 249 17.38 -3.25 2.83
N GLY A 250 17.24 -2.14 2.09
CA GLY A 250 18.32 -1.24 1.67
C GLY A 250 18.91 -0.37 2.79
N ARG A 251 18.18 -0.11 3.89
CA ARG A 251 18.74 0.67 5.03
C ARG A 251 19.57 -0.15 6.02
N ARG A 252 19.50 -1.49 5.98
CA ARG A 252 20.37 -2.35 6.83
C ARG A 252 21.82 -2.46 6.35
N SER A 253 22.20 -1.80 5.24
CA SER A 253 23.59 -1.75 4.77
C SER A 253 24.31 -0.42 5.07
N VAL A 254 23.58 0.65 5.41
CA VAL A 254 24.22 1.95 5.75
C VAL A 254 24.42 2.12 7.26
N HIS A 255 23.54 1.55 8.09
CA HIS A 255 23.75 1.47 9.54
C HIS A 255 24.23 0.07 9.96
N SER A 256 25.43 -0.28 9.49
CA SER A 256 26.37 -1.07 10.30
C SER A 256 26.89 -0.27 11.50
N GLU A 257 26.04 0.55 12.13
CA GLU A 257 26.23 1.13 13.45
C GLU A 257 26.09 0.07 14.57
N SER A 258 25.98 -1.21 14.22
CA SER A 258 26.25 -2.30 15.18
C SER A 258 27.71 -2.36 15.63
N ASP A 259 28.62 -1.56 15.04
CA ASP A 259 29.96 -1.30 15.57
C ASP A 259 30.11 0.07 16.27
N ALA A 260 29.08 0.92 16.25
CA ALA A 260 29.08 2.16 17.01
C ALA A 260 28.52 1.87 18.40
N LEU A 261 29.42 1.64 19.36
CA LEU A 261 29.09 1.74 20.78
C LEU A 261 28.22 2.99 20.99
N PRO A 262 27.07 2.89 21.69
CA PRO A 262 26.20 4.03 21.89
C PRO A 262 26.98 5.22 22.45
N ASN A 263 26.69 6.44 21.99
CA ASN A 263 27.51 7.64 22.23
C ASN A 263 27.80 7.97 23.71
N PHE A 264 27.06 7.38 24.65
CA PHE A 264 27.35 7.50 26.08
C PHE A 264 28.56 6.65 26.53
N LEU A 265 28.84 5.51 25.88
CA LEU A 265 30.01 4.67 26.15
C LEU A 265 31.29 5.26 25.53
N THR A 266 31.19 5.92 24.37
CA THR A 266 32.34 6.64 23.78
C THR A 266 32.71 7.89 24.57
N ARG A 267 31.76 8.62 25.16
CA ARG A 267 32.07 9.74 26.07
C ARG A 267 32.79 9.30 27.34
N GLN A 268 32.36 8.21 27.98
CA GLN A 268 33.04 7.72 29.19
C GLN A 268 34.48 7.26 28.90
N ARG A 269 34.72 6.64 27.74
CA ARG A 269 36.07 6.22 27.34
C ARG A 269 37.01 7.40 27.07
N ALA A 270 36.52 8.43 26.39
CA ALA A 270 37.28 9.66 26.14
C ALA A 270 37.61 10.43 27.44
N THR A 271 36.72 10.37 28.44
CA THR A 271 36.94 11.04 29.73
C THR A 271 37.90 10.23 30.63
N ALA A 272 37.96 8.91 30.47
CA ALA A 272 38.91 8.05 31.18
C ALA A 272 40.33 8.16 30.62
N GLU A 273 40.49 8.30 29.30
CA GLU A 273 41.81 8.49 28.66
C GLU A 273 42.43 9.88 28.94
N GLN A 274 41.65 10.88 29.34
CA GLN A 274 42.16 12.20 29.76
C GLN A 274 42.62 12.26 31.23
N ARG A 275 42.42 11.18 32.00
CA ARG A 275 42.81 11.10 33.42
C ARG A 275 44.02 10.21 33.67
N LEU A 276 44.61 9.66 32.61
CA LEU A 276 45.90 8.97 32.60
C LEU A 276 46.92 9.84 31.88
#